data_AF-A0A8T4YJY7-F1
#
_entry.id   AF-A0A8T4YJY7-F1
#
_cell.length_a   1.000
_cell.length_b   1.000
_cell.length_c   1.000
_cell.angle_alpha   90.00
_cell.angle_beta   90.00
_cell.angle_gamma   90.00
#
_symmetry.space_group_name_H-M   'P 1'
#
loop_
_entity.id
_entity.type
_entity.pdbx_description
1 polymer ?
#
loop_
_entity_poly.entity_id
_entity_poly.type
_entity_poly.pdbx_seq_one_letter_code
_entity_poly.pdbx_strand_id
1 'polypeptide(L)'
;MRRDIIIIKDPEVAKLFADETRREILHNLRHHELSTADLAKILRKPHSSIIHHLKLLQNAGLVEETRVEKKRNLVQSYYRSTAKRFLISYSLSDSLEATEFSTWQKELHKKIMEAIEVFGIKVKPEDKEKVLELLAEYHLREQKALEEIIERQRGAIKFEKPVQIEAVKLLTHLKIIRDEEYIKILRDLDELLHPNPSVEGVKDG
;
A
#
# COMPACT_ATOMS: atom_id res chain seq x y z
N MET A 1 -12.09 17.45 -9.28
CA MET A 1 -11.34 16.60 -10.23
C MET A 1 -10.55 15.59 -9.42
N ARG A 2 -10.77 14.29 -9.64
CA ARG A 2 -10.14 13.22 -8.83
C ARG A 2 -8.65 13.12 -9.13
N ARG A 3 -7.80 13.09 -8.09
CA ARG A 3 -6.34 12.90 -8.26
C ARG A 3 -6.02 11.42 -8.44
N ASP A 4 -5.03 11.11 -9.29
CA ASP A 4 -4.60 9.72 -9.47
C ASP A 4 -3.88 9.21 -8.22
N ILE A 5 -3.01 10.04 -7.63
CA ILE A 5 -2.28 9.72 -6.40
C ILE A 5 -2.35 10.92 -5.45
N ILE A 6 -2.53 10.64 -4.16
CA ILE A 6 -2.39 11.60 -3.07
C ILE A 6 -1.32 11.07 -2.10
N ILE A 7 -0.35 11.91 -1.76
CA ILE A 7 0.64 11.62 -0.73
C ILE A 7 0.08 12.11 0.61
N ILE A 8 0.02 11.21 1.58
CA ILE A 8 -0.42 11.45 2.96
C ILE A 8 0.79 11.86 3.77
N LYS A 9 0.81 13.13 4.19
CA LYS A 9 1.86 13.74 5.02
C LYS A 9 1.40 14.03 6.45
N ASP A 10 0.15 13.72 6.78
CA ASP A 10 -0.40 13.86 8.12
C ASP A 10 -0.31 12.50 8.86
N PRO A 11 0.42 12.41 9.98
CA PRO A 11 0.50 11.19 10.78
C PRO A 11 -0.86 10.65 11.23
N GLU A 12 -1.82 11.51 11.58
CA GLU A 12 -3.14 11.08 12.05
C GLU A 12 -3.96 10.44 10.93
N VAL A 13 -3.83 10.97 9.71
CA VAL A 13 -4.44 10.36 8.53
C VAL A 13 -3.72 9.06 8.16
N ALA A 14 -2.39 9.00 8.29
CA ALA A 14 -1.61 7.80 8.02
C ALA A 14 -1.98 6.64 8.95
N LYS A 15 -2.22 6.90 10.25
CA LYS A 15 -2.68 5.91 11.22
C LYS A 15 -3.98 5.21 10.80
N LEU A 16 -4.84 5.86 10.02
CA LEU A 16 -6.08 5.24 9.51
C LEU A 16 -5.80 4.03 8.62
N PHE A 17 -4.64 3.99 7.96
CA PHE A 17 -4.26 2.88 7.08
C PHE A 17 -3.81 1.64 7.83
N ALA A 18 -3.67 1.66 9.17
CA ALA A 18 -3.37 0.46 9.96
C ALA A 18 -4.53 -0.56 9.97
N ASP A 19 -5.77 -0.09 9.83
CA ASP A 19 -6.97 -0.94 9.84
C ASP A 19 -7.24 -1.53 8.45
N GLU A 20 -7.42 -2.85 8.40
CA GLU A 20 -7.68 -3.60 7.17
C GLU A 20 -8.99 -3.22 6.50
N THR A 21 -10.08 -3.09 7.27
CA THR A 21 -11.40 -2.74 6.75
C THR A 21 -11.36 -1.37 6.07
N ARG A 22 -10.67 -0.38 6.65
CA ARG A 22 -10.47 0.94 6.03
C ARG A 22 -9.72 0.84 4.70
N ARG A 23 -8.64 0.04 4.63
CA ARG A 23 -7.91 -0.18 3.37
C ARG A 23 -8.79 -0.85 2.31
N GLU A 24 -9.60 -1.83 2.70
CA GLU A 24 -10.53 -2.51 1.80
C GLU A 24 -11.66 -1.60 1.31
N ILE A 25 -12.21 -0.73 2.17
CA ILE A 25 -13.16 0.31 1.76
C ILE A 25 -12.54 1.22 0.70
N LEU A 26 -11.33 1.76 0.95
CA LEU A 26 -10.63 2.61 -0.02
C LEU A 26 -10.32 1.88 -1.32
N HIS A 27 -10.01 0.58 -1.26
CA HIS A 27 -9.80 -0.26 -2.44
C HIS A 27 -11.07 -0.38 -3.29
N ASN A 28 -12.21 -0.70 -2.68
CA ASN A 28 -13.48 -0.86 -3.40
C ASN A 28 -13.98 0.48 -3.98
N LEU A 29 -13.83 1.57 -3.23
CA LEU A 29 -14.22 2.92 -3.66
C LEU A 29 -13.27 3.56 -4.69
N ARG A 30 -12.20 2.85 -5.11
CA ARG A 30 -11.19 3.33 -6.04
C ARG A 30 -11.70 3.42 -7.48
N HIS A 31 -12.70 2.68 -7.91
CA HIS A 31 -13.07 2.65 -9.33
C HIS A 31 -14.44 3.26 -9.60
N HIS A 32 -15.37 3.06 -8.69
CA HIS A 32 -16.74 3.53 -8.76
C HIS A 32 -17.21 3.91 -7.36
N GLU A 33 -18.37 4.56 -7.29
CA GLU A 33 -19.03 4.82 -6.01
C GLU A 33 -19.82 3.61 -5.56
N LEU A 34 -19.85 3.40 -4.24
CA LEU A 34 -20.61 2.32 -3.60
C LEU A 34 -21.38 2.89 -2.42
N SER A 35 -22.54 2.31 -2.14
CA SER A 35 -23.27 2.66 -0.93
C SER A 35 -22.69 1.98 0.30
N THR A 36 -23.07 2.48 1.47
CA THR A 36 -22.79 1.81 2.76
C THR A 36 -23.26 0.35 2.77
N ALA A 37 -24.43 0.07 2.18
CA ALA A 37 -24.98 -1.28 2.10
C ALA A 37 -24.18 -2.19 1.16
N ASP A 38 -23.70 -1.66 0.03
CA ASP A 38 -22.85 -2.42 -0.89
C ASP A 38 -21.53 -2.79 -0.23
N LEU A 39 -20.89 -1.83 0.44
CA LEU A 39 -19.66 -2.05 1.19
C LEU A 39 -19.85 -3.07 2.33
N ALA A 40 -20.94 -2.98 3.09
CA ALA A 40 -21.26 -3.95 4.14
C ALA A 40 -21.41 -5.37 3.59
N LYS A 41 -22.05 -5.50 2.42
CA LYS A 41 -22.21 -6.79 1.73
C LYS A 41 -20.89 -7.33 1.19
N ILE A 42 -20.11 -6.51 0.50
CA ILE A 42 -18.82 -6.90 -0.12
C ILE A 42 -17.82 -7.33 0.96
N LEU A 43 -17.69 -6.53 2.01
CA LEU A 43 -16.72 -6.75 3.10
C LEU A 43 -17.23 -7.73 4.16
N ARG A 44 -18.49 -8.16 4.07
CA ARG A 44 -19.16 -9.02 5.05
C ARG A 44 -19.05 -8.48 6.48
N LYS A 45 -19.22 -7.17 6.63
CA LYS A 45 -19.16 -6.45 7.92
C LYS A 45 -20.53 -5.87 8.29
N PRO A 46 -20.81 -5.67 9.58
CA PRO A 46 -22.03 -4.99 10.02
C PRO A 46 -22.15 -3.58 9.42
N HIS A 47 -23.37 -3.18 9.03
CA HIS A 47 -23.63 -1.87 8.43
C HIS A 47 -23.15 -0.70 9.32
N SER A 48 -23.34 -0.82 10.65
CA SER A 48 -22.88 0.17 11.63
C SER A 48 -21.36 0.34 11.65
N SER A 49 -20.60 -0.76 11.48
CA SER A 49 -19.13 -0.72 11.38
C SER A 49 -18.69 0.01 10.12
N ILE A 50 -19.32 -0.25 8.97
CA ILE A 50 -19.03 0.46 7.73
C ILE A 50 -19.30 1.96 7.85
N ILE A 51 -20.42 2.36 8.48
CA ILE A 51 -20.71 3.78 8.74
C ILE A 51 -19.58 4.42 9.56
N HIS A 52 -19.12 3.73 10.61
CA HIS A 52 -18.04 4.25 11.45
C HIS A 52 -16.74 4.44 10.66
N HIS A 53 -16.32 3.44 9.88
CA HIS A 53 -15.12 3.56 9.06
C HIS A 53 -15.25 4.64 7.98
N LEU A 54 -16.39 4.73 7.29
CA LEU A 54 -16.65 5.78 6.30
C LEU A 54 -16.58 7.17 6.91
N LYS A 55 -17.14 7.38 8.11
CA LYS A 55 -17.06 8.67 8.81
C LYS A 55 -15.62 9.07 9.12
N LEU A 56 -14.80 8.15 9.62
CA LEU A 56 -13.38 8.41 9.87
C LEU A 56 -12.62 8.75 8.58
N LEU A 57 -12.85 7.98 7.51
CA LEU A 57 -12.23 8.22 6.22
C LEU A 57 -12.70 9.54 5.59
N GLN A 58 -13.97 9.91 5.75
CA GLN A 58 -14.55 11.15 5.23
C GLN A 58 -14.00 12.37 5.97
N ASN A 59 -13.93 12.30 7.30
CA ASN A 59 -13.34 13.35 8.12
C ASN A 59 -11.86 13.60 7.75
N ALA A 60 -11.14 12.53 7.37
CA ALA A 60 -9.77 12.62 6.89
C ALA A 60 -9.64 12.99 5.40
N GLY A 61 -10.74 13.25 4.70
CA GLY A 61 -10.75 13.60 3.28
C GLY A 61 -10.33 12.48 2.33
N LEU A 62 -10.33 11.22 2.79
CA LEU A 62 -9.97 10.05 1.99
C LEU A 62 -11.15 9.52 1.15
N VAL A 63 -12.39 9.81 1.59
CA VAL A 63 -13.62 9.53 0.84
C VAL A 63 -14.54 10.75 0.86
N GLU A 64 -15.40 10.83 -0.15
CA GLU A 64 -16.45 11.84 -0.26
C GLU A 64 -17.81 11.17 -0.49
N GLU A 65 -18.87 11.72 0.09
CA GLU A 65 -20.25 11.36 -0.25
C GLU A 65 -20.59 11.99 -1.61
N THR A 66 -20.85 11.17 -2.62
CA THR A 66 -21.09 11.66 -3.99
C THR A 66 -22.55 11.95 -4.26
N ARG A 67 -23.47 11.21 -3.62
CA ARG A 67 -24.92 11.39 -3.74
C ARG A 67 -25.67 10.64 -2.65
N VAL A 68 -26.92 11.07 -2.45
CA VAL A 68 -27.88 10.41 -1.57
C VAL A 68 -29.11 10.01 -2.39
N GLU A 69 -29.49 8.75 -2.33
CA GLU A 69 -30.72 8.23 -2.91
C GLU A 69 -31.77 7.98 -1.82
N LYS A 70 -33.03 8.35 -2.12
CA LYS A 70 -34.17 7.93 -1.33
C LYS A 70 -34.94 6.86 -2.10
N LYS A 71 -34.91 5.61 -1.64
CA LYS A 71 -35.75 4.52 -2.16
C LYS A 71 -36.80 4.17 -1.13
N ARG A 72 -38.05 4.59 -1.39
CA ARG A 72 -39.19 4.48 -0.45
C ARG A 72 -38.82 5.13 0.90
N ASN A 73 -38.68 4.32 1.95
CA ASN A 73 -38.33 4.77 3.30
C ASN A 73 -36.83 4.65 3.64
N LEU A 74 -36.00 4.18 2.69
CA LEU A 74 -34.56 4.01 2.91
C LEU A 74 -33.77 5.15 2.26
N VAL A 75 -32.97 5.85 3.07
CA VAL A 75 -31.98 6.83 2.62
C VAL A 75 -30.64 6.12 2.47
N GLN A 76 -30.04 6.18 1.29
CA GLN A 76 -28.80 5.49 0.95
C GLN A 76 -27.78 6.50 0.40
N SER A 77 -26.72 6.73 1.17
CA SER A 77 -25.56 7.51 0.73
C SER A 77 -24.60 6.66 -0.08
N TYR A 78 -24.04 7.24 -1.14
CA TYR A 78 -22.98 6.66 -1.96
C TYR A 78 -21.70 7.43 -1.75
N TYR A 79 -20.60 6.69 -1.68
CA TYR A 79 -19.28 7.22 -1.38
C TYR A 79 -18.31 6.91 -2.50
N ARG A 80 -17.25 7.70 -2.62
CA ARG A 80 -16.13 7.47 -3.54
C ARG A 80 -14.82 7.86 -2.88
N SER A 81 -13.73 7.21 -3.27
CA SER A 81 -12.39 7.58 -2.82
C SER A 81 -11.90 8.85 -3.54
N THR A 82 -11.34 9.80 -2.78
CA THR A 82 -10.88 11.10 -3.29
C THR A 82 -9.63 10.99 -4.17
N ALA A 83 -8.89 9.90 -4.03
CA ALA A 83 -7.78 9.52 -4.89
C ALA A 83 -7.97 8.14 -5.50
N LYS A 84 -7.22 7.80 -6.56
CA LYS A 84 -7.09 6.39 -6.95
C LYS A 84 -6.11 5.66 -6.05
N ARG A 85 -5.04 6.30 -5.60
CA ARG A 85 -4.09 5.72 -4.66
C ARG A 85 -3.71 6.74 -3.59
N PHE A 86 -3.49 6.23 -2.39
CA PHE A 86 -2.87 6.97 -1.32
C PHE A 86 -1.49 6.37 -1.09
N LEU A 87 -0.49 7.24 -0.99
CA LEU A 87 0.86 6.86 -0.58
C LEU A 87 1.13 7.52 0.76
N ILE A 88 1.60 6.75 1.73
CA ILE A 88 2.03 7.32 3.01
C ILE A 88 3.44 7.83 2.80
N SER A 89 3.67 9.09 3.16
CA SER A 89 4.95 9.73 2.91
C SER A 89 6.06 9.02 3.68
N TYR A 90 7.22 8.87 3.04
CA TYR A 90 8.37 8.22 3.67
C TYR A 90 8.83 8.98 4.92
N SER A 91 8.64 10.30 4.97
CA SER A 91 9.05 11.14 6.10
C SER A 91 8.21 10.92 7.35
N LEU A 92 7.13 10.14 7.27
CA LEU A 92 6.31 9.79 8.41
C LEU A 92 6.82 8.57 9.18
N SER A 93 7.88 7.89 8.71
CA SER A 93 8.48 6.73 9.38
C SER A 93 8.68 6.97 10.88
N ASP A 94 9.35 8.06 11.21
CA ASP A 94 9.77 8.39 12.58
C ASP A 94 8.56 8.81 13.42
N SER A 95 7.64 9.58 12.83
CA SER A 95 6.42 10.05 13.50
C SER A 95 5.40 8.95 13.81
N LEU A 96 5.53 7.81 13.13
CA LEU A 96 4.64 6.66 13.27
C LEU A 96 5.29 5.52 14.06
N GLU A 97 6.48 5.72 14.61
CA GLU A 97 7.09 4.78 15.54
C GLU A 97 6.15 4.48 16.72
N ALA A 98 6.08 3.20 17.10
CA ALA A 98 5.21 2.68 18.15
C ALA A 98 3.69 2.87 17.94
N THR A 99 3.24 3.18 16.72
CA THR A 99 1.80 3.23 16.37
C THR A 99 1.30 1.88 15.83
N GLU A 100 -0.03 1.68 15.80
CA GLU A 100 -0.67 0.54 15.10
C GLU A 100 -0.21 0.41 13.65
N PHE A 101 0.13 1.53 13.01
CA PHE A 101 0.67 1.54 11.65
C PHE A 101 2.05 0.91 11.56
N SER A 102 2.95 1.19 12.50
CA SER A 102 4.27 0.55 12.56
C SER A 102 4.17 -0.97 12.82
N THR A 103 3.24 -1.39 13.68
CA THR A 103 2.95 -2.81 13.91
C THR A 103 2.45 -3.46 12.62
N TRP A 104 1.50 -2.83 11.94
CA TRP A 104 0.99 -3.33 10.67
C TRP A 104 2.08 -3.43 9.59
N GLN A 105 2.99 -2.45 9.50
CA GLN A 105 4.12 -2.51 8.57
C GLN A 105 5.06 -3.69 8.88
N LYS A 106 5.41 -3.91 10.15
CA LYS A 106 6.21 -5.07 10.56
C LYS A 106 5.53 -6.40 10.20
N GLU A 107 4.22 -6.51 10.42
CA GLU A 107 3.46 -7.69 10.03
C GLU A 107 3.39 -7.89 8.51
N LEU A 108 3.35 -6.81 7.72
CA LEU A 108 3.46 -6.88 6.27
C LEU A 108 4.82 -7.46 5.85
N HIS A 109 5.93 -7.00 6.44
CA HIS A 109 7.27 -7.53 6.13
C HIS A 109 7.39 -9.00 6.50
N LYS A 110 6.83 -9.43 7.63
CA LYS A 110 6.77 -10.86 8.00
C LYS A 110 6.02 -11.68 6.96
N LYS A 111 4.85 -11.21 6.51
CA LYS A 111 4.08 -11.87 5.44
C LYS A 111 4.83 -11.93 4.12
N ILE A 112 5.65 -10.93 3.80
CA ILE A 112 6.52 -10.97 2.62
C ILE A 112 7.55 -12.10 2.78
N MET A 113 8.17 -12.25 3.95
CA MET A 113 9.09 -13.38 4.20
C MET A 113 8.38 -14.73 4.06
N GLU A 114 7.15 -14.86 4.54
CA GLU A 114 6.35 -16.08 4.34
C GLU A 114 6.02 -16.30 2.85
N ALA A 115 5.72 -15.23 2.12
CA ALA A 115 5.38 -15.31 0.70
C ALA A 115 6.57 -15.71 -0.18
N ILE A 116 7.79 -15.26 0.13
CA ILE A 116 8.99 -15.66 -0.63
C ILE A 116 9.33 -17.14 -0.43
N GLU A 117 8.96 -17.76 0.70
CA GLU A 117 9.11 -19.21 0.91
C GLU A 117 8.33 -20.04 -0.11
N VAL A 118 7.20 -19.53 -0.60
CA VAL A 118 6.41 -20.17 -1.68
C VAL A 118 7.21 -20.27 -2.99
N PHE A 119 8.18 -19.37 -3.20
CA PHE A 119 9.09 -19.38 -4.35
C PHE A 119 10.36 -20.21 -4.10
N GLY A 120 10.43 -20.98 -3.01
CA GLY A 120 11.56 -21.84 -2.67
C GLY A 120 12.70 -21.12 -1.93
N ILE A 121 12.52 -19.85 -1.57
CA ILE A 121 13.51 -19.06 -0.83
C ILE A 121 13.28 -19.25 0.67
N LYS A 122 14.19 -19.95 1.36
CA LYS A 122 14.09 -20.16 2.80
C LYS A 122 15.01 -19.21 3.55
N VAL A 123 14.43 -18.45 4.48
CA VAL A 123 15.19 -17.58 5.39
C VAL A 123 15.59 -18.38 6.63
N LYS A 124 16.89 -18.46 6.93
CA LYS A 124 17.36 -19.14 8.13
C LYS A 124 16.86 -18.41 9.39
N PRO A 125 16.53 -19.11 10.49
CA PRO A 125 16.04 -18.47 11.71
C PRO A 125 16.94 -17.33 12.23
N GLU A 126 18.26 -17.50 12.16
CA GLU A 126 19.26 -16.52 12.55
C GLU A 126 19.28 -15.25 11.68
N ASP A 127 18.86 -15.35 10.42
CA ASP A 127 18.87 -14.26 9.45
C ASP A 127 17.55 -13.47 9.41
N LYS A 128 16.48 -13.99 10.05
CA LYS A 128 15.13 -13.40 9.96
C LYS A 128 15.06 -11.95 10.43
N GLU A 129 15.68 -11.63 11.56
CA GLU A 129 15.68 -10.26 12.08
C GLU A 129 16.41 -9.33 11.11
N LYS A 130 17.56 -9.77 10.58
CA LYS A 130 18.33 -8.98 9.61
C LYS A 130 17.56 -8.75 8.31
N VAL A 131 16.88 -9.77 7.79
CA VAL A 131 16.03 -9.64 6.60
C VAL A 131 14.88 -8.66 6.85
N LEU A 132 14.24 -8.69 8.02
CA LEU A 132 13.19 -7.73 8.37
C LEU A 132 13.71 -6.28 8.39
N GLU A 133 14.88 -6.04 8.97
CA GLU A 133 15.53 -4.72 8.95
C GLU A 133 15.81 -4.26 7.51
N LEU A 134 16.42 -5.13 6.69
CA LEU A 134 16.74 -4.81 5.30
C LEU A 134 15.48 -4.56 4.46
N LEU A 135 14.39 -5.31 4.67
CA LEU A 135 13.10 -5.09 4.02
C LEU A 135 12.46 -3.76 4.42
N ALA A 136 12.64 -3.33 5.67
CA ALA A 136 12.16 -2.03 6.14
C ALA A 136 12.91 -0.88 5.46
N GLU A 137 14.24 -0.94 5.44
CA GLU A 137 15.09 0.05 4.75
C GLU A 137 14.87 0.06 3.24
N TYR A 138 14.75 -1.12 2.63
CA TYR A 138 14.39 -1.29 1.23
C TYR A 138 13.10 -0.54 0.89
N HIS A 139 12.02 -0.81 1.64
CA HIS A 139 10.72 -0.18 1.39
C HIS A 139 10.76 1.33 1.64
N LEU A 140 11.47 1.80 2.68
CA LEU A 140 11.56 3.23 2.97
C LEU A 140 12.23 3.99 1.82
N ARG A 141 13.33 3.46 1.28
CA ARG A 141 14.04 4.05 0.14
C ARG A 141 13.22 3.99 -1.15
N GLU A 142 12.54 2.89 -1.40
CA GLU A 142 11.62 2.74 -2.54
C GLU A 142 10.48 3.75 -2.46
N GLN A 143 9.87 3.93 -1.27
CA GLN A 143 8.83 4.92 -1.04
C GLN A 143 9.34 6.35 -1.26
N LYS A 144 10.52 6.69 -0.74
CA LYS A 144 11.14 8.00 -0.97
C LYS A 144 11.36 8.28 -2.45
N ALA A 145 11.91 7.32 -3.18
CA ALA A 145 12.14 7.46 -4.62
C ALA A 145 10.82 7.66 -5.37
N LEU A 146 9.80 6.86 -5.05
CA LEU A 146 8.46 6.95 -5.63
C LEU A 146 7.79 8.30 -5.35
N GLU A 147 7.82 8.77 -4.10
CA GLU A 147 7.26 10.06 -3.69
C GLU A 147 7.88 11.20 -4.49
N GLU A 148 9.20 11.25 -4.59
CA GLU A 148 9.88 12.28 -5.37
C GLU A 148 9.55 12.23 -6.88
N ILE A 149 9.33 11.04 -7.46
CA ILE A 149 8.89 10.92 -8.86
C ILE A 149 7.49 11.50 -9.04
N ILE A 150 6.59 11.22 -8.09
CA ILE A 150 5.20 11.70 -8.12
C ILE A 150 5.15 13.22 -7.92
N GLU A 151 5.94 13.76 -7.01
CA GLU A 151 6.02 15.21 -6.76
C GLU A 151 6.61 15.98 -7.96
N ARG A 152 7.49 15.36 -8.74
CA ARG A 152 8.05 15.96 -9.97
C ARG A 152 7.09 15.94 -11.15
N GLN A 153 5.91 15.33 -11.03
CA GLN A 153 4.93 15.24 -12.11
C GLN A 153 4.44 16.64 -12.53
N ARG A 154 4.81 17.08 -13.74
CA ARG A 154 4.51 18.44 -14.24
C ARG A 154 3.16 18.60 -14.95
N GLY A 155 2.37 17.54 -15.09
CA GLY A 155 1.10 17.58 -15.80
C GLY A 155 0.21 16.38 -15.57
N ALA A 156 -1.04 16.47 -16.02
CA ALA A 156 -1.98 15.35 -15.96
C ALA A 156 -1.51 14.21 -16.88
N ILE A 157 -1.48 12.98 -16.37
CA ILE A 157 -1.11 11.82 -17.18
C ILE A 157 -2.29 11.46 -18.08
N LYS A 158 -2.13 11.67 -19.39
CA LYS A 158 -3.15 11.39 -20.42
C LYS A 158 -3.02 9.99 -21.03
N PHE A 159 -2.59 9.02 -20.23
CA PHE A 159 -2.40 7.63 -20.66
C PHE A 159 -3.29 6.67 -19.87
N GLU A 160 -3.52 5.48 -20.39
CA GLU A 160 -4.24 4.44 -19.68
C GLU A 160 -3.50 4.01 -18.40
N LYS A 161 -4.25 3.61 -17.37
CA LYS A 161 -3.68 3.28 -16.04
C LYS A 161 -2.48 2.33 -16.09
N PRO A 162 -2.47 1.22 -16.86
CA PRO A 162 -1.32 0.32 -16.91
C PRO A 162 -0.04 1.03 -17.37
N VAL A 163 -0.14 1.89 -18.39
CA VAL A 163 0.98 2.67 -18.92
C VAL A 163 1.50 3.64 -17.87
N GLN A 164 0.61 4.31 -17.13
CA GLN A 164 1.03 5.22 -16.05
C GLN A 164 1.79 4.49 -14.95
N ILE A 165 1.34 3.30 -14.57
CA ILE A 165 1.94 2.48 -13.52
C ILE A 165 3.36 2.10 -13.91
N GLU A 166 3.55 1.58 -15.13
CA GLU A 166 4.87 1.17 -15.61
C GLU A 166 5.82 2.35 -15.79
N ALA A 167 5.32 3.50 -16.27
CA ALA A 167 6.13 4.71 -16.38
C ALA A 167 6.65 5.18 -15.01
N VAL A 168 5.77 5.25 -14.01
CA VAL A 168 6.16 5.63 -12.64
C VAL A 168 7.16 4.61 -12.07
N LYS A 169 6.89 3.31 -12.23
CA LYS A 169 7.78 2.23 -11.76
C LYS A 169 9.18 2.34 -12.37
N LEU A 170 9.28 2.48 -13.69
CA LEU A 170 10.55 2.66 -14.39
C LEU A 170 11.31 3.89 -13.88
N LEU A 171 10.64 5.03 -13.74
CA LEU A 171 11.27 6.26 -13.25
C LEU A 171 11.74 6.12 -11.80
N THR A 172 10.98 5.43 -10.94
CA THR A 172 11.40 5.09 -9.57
C THR A 172 12.66 4.24 -9.59
N HIS A 173 12.73 3.19 -10.43
CA HIS A 173 13.92 2.34 -10.55
C HIS A 173 15.15 3.12 -11.06
N LEU A 174 14.97 3.94 -12.10
CA LEU A 174 16.06 4.77 -12.65
C LEU A 174 16.58 5.82 -11.66
N LYS A 175 15.73 6.25 -10.72
CA LYS A 175 16.12 7.13 -9.64
C LYS A 175 16.88 6.37 -8.55
N ILE A 176 16.31 5.26 -8.08
CA ILE A 176 16.81 4.54 -6.91
C ILE A 176 18.08 3.75 -7.19
N ILE A 177 18.35 3.36 -8.45
CA ILE A 177 19.60 2.71 -8.83
C ILE A 177 20.84 3.57 -8.54
N ARG A 178 20.65 4.89 -8.37
CA ARG A 178 21.71 5.85 -8.02
C ARG A 178 21.93 5.99 -6.51
N ASP A 179 21.10 5.33 -5.70
CA ASP A 179 21.24 5.27 -4.25
C ASP A 179 22.14 4.08 -3.89
N GLU A 180 23.40 4.37 -3.54
CA GLU A 180 24.41 3.34 -3.24
C GLU A 180 24.00 2.45 -2.07
N GLU A 181 23.32 3.01 -1.06
CA GLU A 181 22.89 2.22 0.10
C GLU A 181 21.70 1.32 -0.27
N TYR A 182 20.82 1.76 -1.17
CA TYR A 182 19.78 0.88 -1.72
C TYR A 182 20.38 -0.32 -2.48
N ILE A 183 21.41 -0.08 -3.29
CA ILE A 183 22.12 -1.16 -4.00
C ILE A 183 22.78 -2.12 -3.02
N LYS A 184 23.37 -1.60 -1.93
CA LYS A 184 23.94 -2.42 -0.87
C LYS A 184 22.88 -3.27 -0.17
N ILE A 185 21.74 -2.68 0.21
CA ILE A 185 20.59 -3.40 0.80
C ILE A 185 20.13 -4.53 -0.13
N LEU A 186 20.03 -4.27 -1.43
CA LEU A 186 19.65 -5.31 -2.39
C LEU A 186 20.68 -6.45 -2.48
N ARG A 187 21.98 -6.15 -2.40
CA ARG A 187 23.02 -7.19 -2.36
C ARG A 187 22.95 -8.02 -1.08
N ASP A 188 22.77 -7.37 0.07
CA ASP A 188 22.63 -8.05 1.35
C ASP A 188 21.36 -8.93 1.37
N LEU A 189 20.24 -8.44 0.84
CA LEU A 189 19.01 -9.23 0.66
C LEU A 189 19.23 -10.39 -0.30
N ASP A 190 19.88 -10.16 -1.44
CA ASP A 190 20.23 -11.19 -2.39
C ASP A 190 21.01 -12.29 -1.65
N GLU A 191 22.15 -12.00 -1.02
CA GLU A 191 22.97 -12.94 -0.24
C GLU A 191 22.17 -13.78 0.77
N LEU A 192 21.23 -13.16 1.50
CA LEU A 192 20.41 -13.84 2.51
C LEU A 192 19.23 -14.63 1.92
N LEU A 193 18.76 -14.26 0.73
CA LEU A 193 17.56 -14.80 0.08
C LEU A 193 17.87 -15.62 -1.17
N HIS A 194 19.15 -15.89 -1.46
CA HIS A 194 19.52 -16.72 -2.59
C HIS A 194 18.86 -18.10 -2.51
N PRO A 195 18.30 -18.60 -3.63
CA PRO A 195 17.86 -19.98 -3.70
C PRO A 195 19.03 -20.91 -3.37
N ASN A 196 18.83 -21.83 -2.42
CA ASN A 196 19.83 -22.86 -2.15
C ASN A 196 19.99 -23.71 -3.44
N PRO A 197 21.21 -23.90 -4.00
CA PRO A 197 21.43 -24.60 -5.28
C PRO A 197 20.89 -26.04 -5.32
N SER A 198 20.50 -26.61 -4.17
CA SER A 198 19.83 -27.91 -4.06
C SER A 198 18.44 -28.00 -4.73
N VAL A 199 17.86 -26.90 -5.22
CA VAL A 199 16.56 -26.89 -5.92
C VAL A 199 16.71 -26.96 -7.47
N GLU A 200 17.93 -26.84 -8.01
CA GLU A 200 18.19 -27.09 -9.45
C GLU A 200 18.30 -28.60 -9.81
N GLY A 201 17.94 -29.48 -8.86
CA GLY A 201 18.08 -30.93 -8.99
C GLY A 201 16.77 -31.70 -8.99
N VAL A 202 15.79 -31.36 -9.84
CA VAL A 202 14.82 -32.35 -10.31
C VAL A 202 15.03 -32.54 -11.81
N LYS A 203 15.78 -33.60 -12.08
CA LYS A 203 16.22 -34.11 -13.37
C LYS A 203 15.06 -34.47 -14.28
N ASP A 204 15.38 -34.42 -15.57
CA ASP A 204 14.75 -35.18 -16.64
C ASP A 204 14.18 -36.53 -16.17
N GLY A 205 12.91 -36.75 -16.54
CA GLY A 205 12.19 -38.01 -16.48
C GLY A 205 11.08 -37.98 -17.52
#